data_AF-A0A2E9UMK1-F1
#
_entry.id   AF-A0A2E9UMK1-F1
#
_cell.length_a   1.000
_cell.length_b   1.000
_cell.length_c   1.000
_cell.angle_alpha   90.00
_cell.angle_beta   90.00
_cell.angle_gamma   90.00
#
_symmetry.space_group_name_H-M   'P 1'
#
loop_
_entity.id
_entity.type
_entity.pdbx_description
1 polymer ?
#
loop_
_entity_poly.entity_id
_entity_poly.type
_entity_poly.pdbx_seq_one_letter_code
_entity_poly.pdbx_strand_id
1 'polypeptide(L)' 'MTDDSGPIIIKKGDGRNRRDEQIIATPAPYRFIVQFDEFSECVLTGKAPEFPAEDGLRNTAVIEALYKSAATGQAQDLDL' A
#
# COMPACT_ATOMS: atom_id res chain seq x y z
N MET A 1 -20.32 2.95 -3.08
CA MET A 1 -19.01 3.63 -3.23
C MET A 1 -18.28 3.63 -1.88
N THR A 2 -18.31 2.49 -1.18
CA THR A 2 -17.95 2.31 0.24
C THR A 2 -17.43 0.89 0.49
N ASP A 3 -16.94 0.25 -0.57
CA ASP A 3 -16.49 -1.14 -0.56
C ASP A 3 -15.15 -1.14 -1.29
N ASP A 4 -14.08 -1.44 -0.55
CA ASP A 4 -12.72 -1.56 -1.10
C ASP A 4 -12.41 -3.03 -1.47
N SER A 5 -13.42 -3.91 -1.51
CA SER A 5 -13.27 -5.29 -1.96
C SER A 5 -12.73 -5.34 -3.39
N GLY A 6 -11.60 -6.02 -3.56
CA GLY A 6 -10.93 -6.17 -4.85
C GLY A 6 -10.98 -7.63 -5.33
N PRO A 7 -11.05 -7.86 -6.65
CA PRO A 7 -10.90 -9.21 -7.19
C PRO A 7 -9.43 -9.62 -7.18
N ILE A 8 -9.12 -10.77 -6.59
CA ILE A 8 -7.88 -11.50 -6.85
C ILE A 8 -8.11 -12.37 -8.09
N ILE A 9 -7.35 -12.12 -9.15
CA ILE A 9 -7.42 -12.89 -10.40
C ILE A 9 -6.26 -13.87 -10.43
N ILE A 10 -6.56 -15.16 -10.31
CA ILE A 10 -5.58 -16.24 -10.46
C ILE A 10 -5.70 -16.78 -11.88
N LYS A 11 -4.66 -16.58 -12.69
CA LYS A 11 -4.57 -17.15 -14.04
C LYS A 11 -3.65 -18.36 -14.01
N LYS A 12 -4.17 -19.56 -14.30
CA LYS A 12 -3.37 -20.78 -14.49
C LYS A 12 -3.32 -21.11 -15.98
N GLY A 13 -2.12 -21.34 -16.50
CA GLY A 13 -1.88 -21.79 -17.86
C GLY A 13 -0.59 -22.59 -17.96
N ASP A 14 -0.60 -23.65 -18.76
CA ASP A 14 0.55 -24.52 -19.04
C ASP A 14 1.38 -24.05 -20.26
N GLY A 15 1.09 -22.85 -20.76
CA GLY A 15 1.73 -22.25 -21.93
C GLY A 15 1.29 -22.82 -23.29
N ARG A 16 0.41 -23.83 -23.35
CA ARG A 16 0.02 -24.43 -24.64
C ARG A 16 -1.47 -24.61 -24.91
N ASN A 17 -2.36 -24.85 -23.94
CA ASN A 17 -3.80 -24.90 -24.23
C ASN A 17 -4.73 -25.00 -23.00
N ARG A 18 -4.69 -24.04 -22.07
CA ARG A 18 -5.83 -23.71 -21.20
C ARG A 18 -5.65 -22.37 -20.52
N ARG A 19 -6.70 -21.54 -20.53
CA ARG A 19 -6.81 -20.36 -19.65
C ARG A 19 -7.82 -20.71 -18.58
N ASP A 20 -7.34 -21.28 -17.48
CA ASP A 20 -8.17 -21.44 -16.29
C ASP A 20 -8.02 -20.14 -15.48
N GLU A 21 -9.00 -19.23 -15.63
CA GLU A 21 -9.08 -17.99 -14.87
C GLU A 21 -10.02 -18.19 -13.68
N GLN A 22 -9.51 -17.97 -12.47
CA GLN A 22 -10.30 -17.95 -11.25
C GLN A 22 -10.31 -16.53 -10.69
N ILE A 23 -11.50 -15.98 -10.46
CA ILE A 23 -11.69 -14.68 -9.81
C ILE A 23 -12.19 -14.96 -8.40
N ILE A 24 -11.45 -14.51 -7.40
CA ILE A 24 -11.82 -14.57 -5.99
C ILE A 24 -12.14 -13.15 -5.55
N ALA A 25 -13.35 -12.92 -5.02
CA ALA A 25 -13.66 -11.68 -4.35
C ALA A 25 -13.04 -11.70 -2.94
N THR A 26 -12.17 -10.75 -2.64
CA THR A 26 -11.63 -10.60 -1.29
C THR A 26 -12.38 -9.47 -0.60
N PRO A 27 -13.21 -9.79 0.43
CA PRO A 27 -13.93 -8.76 1.16
C PRO A 27 -12.93 -7.87 1.89
N ALA A 28 -13.10 -6.55 1.77
CA ALA A 28 -12.32 -5.59 2.52
C ALA A 28 -13.24 -4.50 3.09
N PRO A 29 -13.02 -4.08 4.35
CA PRO A 29 -13.73 -2.92 4.89
C PRO A 29 -13.33 -1.67 4.11
N TYR A 30 -14.20 -0.66 4.13
CA TYR A 30 -13.87 0.64 3.56
C TYR A 30 -12.69 1.26 4.30
N ARG A 31 -11.55 1.42 3.62
CA ARG A 31 -10.25 1.68 4.25
C ARG A 31 -10.24 2.96 5.09
N PHE A 32 -11.00 3.97 4.69
CA PHE A 32 -11.03 5.27 5.39
C PHE A 32 -11.72 5.17 6.75
N ILE A 33 -12.76 4.33 6.88
CA ILE A 33 -13.40 4.10 8.19
C ILE A 33 -12.39 3.48 9.15
N VAL A 34 -11.68 2.44 8.70
CA VAL A 34 -10.66 1.76 9.51
C VAL A 34 -9.57 2.74 9.98
N GLN A 35 -9.09 3.61 9.08
CA GLN A 35 -8.07 4.62 9.41
C GLN A 35 -8.57 5.67 10.42
N PHE A 36 -9.82 6.16 10.27
CA PHE A 36 -10.38 7.14 11.22
C PHE A 36 -10.66 6.53 12.59
N ASP A 37 -11.09 5.26 12.63
CA ASP A 37 -11.31 4.53 13.88
C ASP A 37 -9.99 4.32 14.63
N GLU A 38 -8.92 3.89 13.93
CA GLU A 38 -7.59 3.73 14.52
C GLU A 38 -7.04 5.06 15.06
N PHE A 39 -7.16 6.14 14.29
CA PHE A 39 -6.78 7.49 14.74
C PHE A 39 -7.49 7.85 16.05
N SER A 40 -8.81 7.61 16.11
CA SER A 40 -9.62 7.90 17.29
C SER A 40 -9.22 7.04 18.50
N GLU A 41 -8.94 5.74 18.29
CA GLU A 41 -8.43 4.84 19.33
C GLU A 41 -7.10 5.34 19.90
N CYS A 42 -6.15 5.72 19.05
CA CYS A 42 -4.85 6.23 19.48
C CYS A 42 -4.98 7.48 20.35
N VAL A 43 -5.86 8.42 19.96
CA VAL A 43 -6.13 9.64 20.74
C VAL A 43 -6.78 9.32 22.08
N LEU A 44 -7.77 8.43 22.10
CA LEU A 44 -8.54 8.10 23.33
C LEU A 44 -7.74 7.27 24.33
N THR A 45 -6.84 6.41 23.85
CA THR A 45 -6.13 5.42 24.69
C THR A 45 -4.67 5.78 24.94
N GLY A 46 -4.10 6.71 24.17
CA GLY A 46 -2.66 6.99 24.18
C GLY A 46 -1.81 5.89 23.51
N LYS A 47 -2.45 4.92 22.84
CA LYS A 47 -1.77 3.91 22.00
C LYS A 47 -1.01 4.61 20.86
N ALA A 48 0.19 4.14 20.57
CA ALA A 48 0.95 4.61 19.41
C ALA A 48 0.27 4.16 18.10
N PRO A 49 0.26 5.00 17.06
CA PRO A 49 -0.31 4.62 15.76
C PRO A 49 0.48 3.46 15.14
N GLU A 50 -0.20 2.61 14.36
CA GLU A 50 0.45 1.54 13.59
C GLU A 50 1.47 2.10 12.59
N PHE A 51 1.13 3.24 11.98
CA PHE A 51 1.98 3.96 11.04
C PHE A 51 2.33 5.35 11.61
N PRO A 52 3.47 5.49 12.30
CA PRO A 52 3.89 6.77 12.87
C PRO A 52 4.39 7.75 11.79
N ALA A 53 4.60 9.00 12.17
CA ALA A 53 4.95 10.07 11.24
C ALA A 53 6.30 9.83 10.53
N GLU A 54 7.22 9.15 11.21
CA GLU A 54 8.55 8.80 10.73
C GLU A 54 8.50 7.92 9.46
N ASP A 55 7.51 7.04 9.35
CA ASP A 55 7.31 6.22 8.15
C ASP A 55 6.94 7.10 6.95
N GLY A 56 6.08 8.11 7.17
CA GLY A 56 5.72 9.11 6.16
C GLY A 56 6.93 9.93 5.70
N LEU A 57 7.81 10.33 6.63
CA LEU A 57 9.05 11.04 6.32
C LEU A 57 9.99 10.17 5.47
N ARG A 58 10.21 8.91 5.87
CA ARG A 58 11.05 7.96 5.13
C ARG A 58 10.52 7.72 3.72
N ASN A 59 9.22 7.49 3.57
CA ASN A 59 8.58 7.30 2.27
C ASN A 59 8.76 8.52 1.37
N THR A 60 8.61 9.73 1.92
CA THR A 60 8.78 10.98 1.17
C THR A 60 10.22 11.18 0.72
N ALA A 61 11.20 10.91 1.61
CA ALA A 61 12.62 11.00 1.26
C ALA A 61 13.00 10.07 0.10
N VAL A 62 12.45 8.85 0.07
CA VAL A 62 12.63 7.93 -1.06
C VAL A 62 12.04 8.49 -2.34
N ILE A 63 10.82 9.05 -2.29
CA ILE A 63 10.19 9.67 -3.47
C ILE A 63 11.04 10.82 -4.02
N GLU A 64 11.55 11.70 -3.16
CA GLU A 64 12.43 12.79 -3.58
C GLU A 64 13.73 12.30 -4.21
N ALA A 65 14.34 11.25 -3.64
CA ALA A 65 15.53 10.63 -4.21
C ALA A 65 15.27 10.01 -5.58
N LEU A 66 14.09 9.40 -5.81
CA LEU A 66 13.69 8.90 -7.12
C LEU A 66 13.58 10.02 -8.14
N TYR A 67 12.97 11.15 -7.78
CA TYR A 67 12.91 12.32 -8.65
C TYR A 67 14.31 12.84 -9.00
N LYS A 68 15.20 12.95 -8.01
CA LYS A 68 16.58 13.40 -8.22
C LYS A 68 17.38 12.41 -9.07
N SER A 69 17.20 11.10 -8.86
CA SER A 69 17.80 10.06 -9.68
C SER A 69 17.36 10.18 -11.15
N ALA A 70 16.05 10.31 -11.39
CA ALA A 70 15.51 10.48 -12.74
C ALA A 70 16.04 11.73 -13.45
N ALA A 71 16.18 12.84 -12.72
CA ALA A 71 16.69 14.10 -13.28
C ALA A 71 18.20 14.05 -13.60
N THR A 72 18.98 13.32 -12.81
CA THR A 72 20.45 13.27 -12.92
C THR A 72 20.97 12.06 -13.70
N GLY A 73 20.16 11.02 -13.85
CA GLY A 73 20.60 9.73 -14.37
C GLY A 73 21.54 8.97 -13.43
N GLN A 74 21.59 9.34 -12.14
CA GLN A 74 22.53 8.77 -11.16
C GLN A 74 21.78 8.23 -9.93
N ALA A 75 22.26 7.11 -9.39
CA ALA A 75 21.77 6.57 -8.13
C ALA A 75 21.95 7.60 -7.00
N GLN A 76 20.97 7.69 -6.10
CA GLN A 76 21.02 8.54 -4.92
C GLN A 76 21.24 7.67 -3.68
N ASP A 77 22.24 8.04 -2.89
CA ASP A 77 22.47 7.44 -1.59
C ASP A 77 21.50 8.04 -0.56
N LEU A 78 20.96 7.20 0.31
CA LEU A 78 19.95 7.56 1.30
C LEU A 78 20.34 6.98 2.67
N ASP A 79 20.33 7.84 3.69
CA ASP A 79 20.52 7.47 5.09
C ASP A 79 19.18 7.66 5.83
N LEU A 80 18.49 6.56 6.16
CA LEU A 80 17.09 6.51 6.63
C LEU A 80 16.90 5.61 7.86
#